data_AF-A0A934UW45-F1
#
_entry.id   AF-A0A934UW45-F1
#
_cell.length_a   1.000
_cell.length_b   1.000
_cell.length_c   1.000
_cell.angle_alpha   90.00
_cell.angle_beta   90.00
_cell.angle_gamma   90.00
#
_symmetry.space_group_name_H-M   'P 1'
#
loop_
_entity.id
_entity.type
_entity.pdbx_description
1 polymer ?
#
loop_
_entity_poly.entity_id
_entity_poly.type
_entity_poly.pdbx_seq_one_letter_code
_entity_poly.pdbx_strand_id
1 'polypeptide(L)'
;MTEIVEPSREELEAELAALRAQSTRDRSPVKPADHKPGKSDLVKVEYKGVEFEVKAGGMSSLRVLDALERNQFTTALRYLVGDQSFDRFLVDVPDADAEDAGKLLELIAEKAGAKNS
;
A
#
# COMPACT_ATOMS: atom_id res chain seq x y z
N MET A 1 45.80 -8.85 49.63
CA MET A 1 44.41 -8.81 50.11
C MET A 1 43.73 -7.72 49.33
N THR A 2 42.93 -8.09 48.34
CA THR A 2 42.17 -7.13 47.53
C THR A 2 40.72 -7.42 47.85
N GLU A 3 40.14 -6.58 48.71
CA GLU A 3 38.71 -6.62 49.03
C GLU A 3 37.94 -6.35 47.74
N ILE A 4 37.24 -7.38 47.25
CA ILE A 4 36.31 -7.24 46.14
C ILE A 4 35.03 -6.68 46.77
N VAL A 5 34.88 -5.36 46.73
CA VAL A 5 33.63 -4.71 47.11
C VAL A 5 32.60 -5.08 46.04
N GLU A 6 31.77 -6.07 46.35
CA GLU A 6 30.63 -6.43 45.51
C GLU A 6 29.62 -5.27 45.56
N PRO A 7 29.27 -4.66 44.41
CA PRO A 7 28.32 -3.57 44.39
C PRO A 7 26.96 -4.08 44.89
N SER A 8 26.34 -3.30 45.77
CA SER A 8 25.05 -3.69 46.33
C SER A 8 23.99 -3.72 45.23
N ARG A 9 23.02 -4.63 45.35
CA ARG A 9 21.95 -4.86 44.35
C ARG A 9 21.22 -3.57 43.96
N GLU A 10 21.13 -2.63 44.89
CA GLU A 10 20.54 -1.30 44.69
C GLU A 10 21.34 -0.41 43.72
N GLU A 11 22.67 -0.50 43.73
CA GLU A 11 23.55 0.25 42.83
C GLU A 11 23.52 -0.34 41.41
N LEU A 12 23.41 -1.67 41.30
CA LEU A 12 23.21 -2.37 40.03
C LEU A 12 21.87 -2.03 39.39
N GLU A 13 20.80 -1.89 40.17
CA GLU A 13 19.48 -1.50 39.66
C GLU A 13 19.44 -0.02 39.23
N ALA A 14 20.12 0.86 39.95
CA ALA A 14 20.23 2.28 39.58
C ALA A 14 21.01 2.47 38.27
N GLU A 15 22.11 1.73 38.08
CA GLU A 15 22.90 1.78 36.85
C GLU A 15 22.11 1.20 35.66
N LEU A 16 21.35 0.11 35.87
CA LEU A 16 20.47 -0.47 34.85
C LEU A 16 19.33 0.49 34.44
N ALA A 17 18.78 1.23 35.40
CA ALA A 17 17.74 2.23 35.16
C ALA A 17 18.28 3.44 34.39
N ALA A 18 19.50 3.90 34.71
CA ALA A 18 20.16 4.98 33.99
C ALA A 18 20.50 4.61 32.53
N LEU A 19 20.94 3.37 32.29
CA LEU A 19 21.16 2.81 30.95
C LEU A 19 19.85 2.72 30.14
N ARG A 20 18.73 2.32 30.78
CA ARG A 20 17.41 2.28 30.12
C ARG A 20 16.86 3.66 29.78
N ALA A 21 17.09 4.67 30.62
CA ALA A 21 16.61 6.03 30.37
C ALA A 21 17.38 6.75 29.25
N GLN A 22 18.65 6.40 29.00
CA GLN A 22 19.42 6.95 27.88
C GLN A 22 19.11 6.25 26.54
N SER A 23 18.75 4.97 26.56
CA SER A 23 18.48 4.19 25.33
C SER A 23 17.14 4.51 24.65
N THR A 24 16.20 5.15 25.36
CA THR A 24 14.90 5.56 24.81
C THR A 24 14.90 6.96 24.21
N ARG A 25 15.94 7.77 24.46
CA ARG A 25 16.00 9.17 24.01
C ARG A 25 16.65 9.35 22.62
N ASP A 26 17.25 8.29 22.08
CA ASP A 26 17.92 8.28 20.76
C ASP A 26 17.44 7.12 19.86
N ARG A 27 16.14 6.84 19.88
CA ARG A 27 15.50 5.99 18.87
C ARG A 27 14.31 6.74 18.27
N SER A 28 14.64 7.73 17.45
CA SER A 28 13.90 7.92 16.20
C SER A 28 14.54 7.03 15.13
N PRO A 29 14.06 5.80 14.89
CA PRO A 29 14.24 5.18 13.60
C PRO A 29 12.95 5.41 12.81
N VAL A 30 13.05 6.25 11.78
CA VAL A 30 12.38 6.02 10.50
C VAL A 30 10.85 5.90 10.59
N LYS A 31 10.13 6.97 10.17
CA LYS A 31 8.74 6.86 9.68
C LYS A 31 8.61 5.49 9.01
N PRO A 32 7.67 4.61 9.42
CA PRO A 32 7.55 3.30 8.80
C PRO A 32 7.56 3.56 7.31
N ALA A 33 8.59 3.03 6.63
CA ALA A 33 8.76 3.24 5.21
C ALA A 33 7.39 2.98 4.61
N ASP A 34 6.79 4.07 4.10
CA ASP A 34 5.53 4.06 3.39
C ASP A 34 5.57 2.79 2.57
N HIS A 35 4.67 1.86 2.88
CA HIS A 35 4.76 0.44 2.54
C HIS A 35 4.61 0.33 1.02
N LYS A 36 5.60 0.85 0.27
CA LYS A 36 5.65 0.93 -1.17
C LYS A 36 5.63 -0.52 -1.60
N PRO A 37 4.54 -1.01 -2.19
CA PRO A 37 4.46 -2.37 -2.66
C PRO A 37 5.68 -2.56 -3.58
N GLY A 38 6.61 -3.41 -3.15
CA GLY A 38 7.94 -3.50 -3.75
C GLY A 38 7.80 -3.74 -5.23
N LYS A 39 8.29 -2.80 -6.07
CA LYS A 39 8.22 -2.81 -7.55
C LYS A 39 7.11 -3.72 -8.08
N SER A 40 5.88 -3.53 -7.61
CA SER A 40 4.75 -4.18 -8.26
C SER A 40 4.69 -3.48 -9.59
N ASP A 41 4.72 -4.19 -10.71
CA ASP A 41 4.60 -3.60 -12.04
C ASP A 41 3.36 -2.72 -12.09
N LEU A 42 3.52 -1.43 -11.80
CA LEU A 42 2.45 -0.46 -11.88
C LEU A 42 2.28 -0.16 -13.37
N VAL A 43 1.04 -0.23 -13.81
CA VAL A 43 0.61 0.15 -15.14
C VAL A 43 -0.06 1.49 -14.98
N LYS A 44 0.41 2.46 -15.76
CA LYS A 44 -0.26 3.75 -15.89
C LYS A 44 -1.24 3.66 -17.04
N VAL A 45 -2.48 4.05 -16.78
CA VAL A 45 -3.54 4.08 -17.77
C VAL A 45 -4.18 5.45 -17.74
N GLU A 46 -4.22 6.11 -18.89
CA GLU A 46 -4.91 7.38 -19.04
C GLU A 46 -6.32 7.12 -19.58
N TYR A 47 -7.33 7.72 -18.96
CA TYR A 47 -8.71 7.66 -19.42
C TYR A 47 -9.40 9.00 -19.22
N LYS A 48 -9.99 9.53 -20.30
CA LYS A 48 -10.63 10.86 -20.34
C LYS A 48 -9.74 11.98 -19.75
N GLY A 49 -8.41 11.88 -19.90
CA GLY A 49 -7.44 12.86 -19.39
C GLY A 49 -7.03 12.68 -17.92
N VAL A 50 -7.46 11.59 -17.27
CA VAL A 50 -7.10 11.24 -15.90
C VAL A 50 -6.13 10.05 -15.92
N GLU A 51 -5.00 10.18 -15.24
CA GLU A 51 -4.03 9.09 -15.09
C GLU A 51 -4.33 8.23 -13.86
N PHE A 52 -4.48 6.92 -14.09
CA PHE A 52 -4.66 5.91 -13.05
C PHE A 52 -3.43 5.02 -12.96
N GLU A 53 -2.98 4.75 -11.73
CA GLU A 53 -1.92 3.79 -11.46
C GLU A 53 -2.53 2.51 -10.89
N VAL A 54 -2.36 1.40 -11.59
CA VAL A 54 -2.90 0.09 -11.20
C VAL A 54 -1.81 -0.96 -11.16
N LYS A 55 -1.99 -1.99 -10.33
CA LYS A 55 -1.06 -3.12 -10.30
C LYS A 55 -1.32 -4.00 -11.53
N ALA A 56 -0.28 -4.31 -12.33
CA ALA A 56 -0.38 -5.16 -13.52
C ALA A 56 -1.03 -6.52 -13.21
N GLY A 57 -0.70 -7.12 -12.06
CA GLY A 57 -1.31 -8.38 -11.60
C GLY A 57 -2.67 -8.22 -10.90
N GLY A 58 -3.19 -7.00 -10.78
CA GLY A 58 -4.44 -6.74 -10.07
C GLY A 58 -5.67 -7.33 -10.79
N MET A 59 -5.63 -7.41 -12.12
CA MET A 59 -6.71 -8.01 -12.93
C MET A 59 -6.88 -9.51 -12.68
N SER A 60 -5.81 -10.20 -12.27
CA SER A 60 -5.85 -11.62 -11.92
C SER A 60 -6.31 -11.89 -10.47
N SER A 61 -6.68 -10.84 -9.73
CA SER A 61 -7.18 -10.98 -8.37
C SER A 61 -8.56 -11.64 -8.37
N LEU A 62 -8.74 -12.68 -7.54
CA LEU A 62 -10.02 -13.38 -7.40
C LEU A 62 -11.20 -12.43 -7.11
N ARG A 63 -10.97 -11.34 -6.38
CA ARG A 63 -12.00 -10.33 -6.08
C ARG A 63 -12.41 -9.51 -7.31
N VAL A 64 -11.46 -9.23 -8.19
CA VAL A 64 -11.72 -8.52 -9.45
C VAL A 64 -12.45 -9.46 -10.41
N LEU A 65 -12.01 -10.71 -10.51
CA LEU A 65 -12.66 -11.73 -11.34
C LEU A 65 -14.10 -12.03 -10.89
N ASP A 66 -14.36 -12.26 -9.59
CA ASP A 66 -15.73 -12.48 -9.07
C ASP A 66 -16.64 -11.27 -9.33
N ALA A 67 -16.11 -10.04 -9.18
CA ALA A 67 -16.86 -8.83 -9.49
C ALA A 67 -17.19 -8.72 -10.99
N LEU A 68 -16.26 -9.10 -11.88
CA LEU A 68 -16.49 -9.14 -13.33
C LEU A 68 -17.52 -10.21 -13.72
N GLU A 69 -17.46 -11.42 -13.13
CA GLU A 69 -18.45 -12.48 -13.37
C GLU A 69 -19.88 -12.07 -12.97
N ARG A 70 -20.00 -11.20 -11.97
CA ARG A 70 -21.28 -10.63 -11.50
C ARG A 70 -21.71 -9.37 -12.27
N ASN A 71 -21.01 -8.98 -13.33
CA ASN A 71 -21.20 -7.71 -14.05
C ASN A 71 -21.09 -6.46 -13.16
N GLN A 72 -20.31 -6.53 -12.08
CA GLN A 72 -20.09 -5.43 -11.14
C GLN A 72 -18.82 -4.64 -11.50
N PHE A 73 -18.79 -4.07 -12.72
CA PHE A 73 -17.61 -3.37 -13.26
C PHE A 73 -17.12 -2.24 -12.35
N THR A 74 -18.03 -1.46 -11.76
CA THR A 74 -17.71 -0.40 -10.81
C THR A 74 -16.96 -0.92 -9.57
N THR A 75 -17.36 -2.10 -9.09
CA THR A 75 -16.75 -2.75 -7.93
C THR A 75 -15.40 -3.37 -8.30
N ALA A 76 -15.31 -4.02 -9.46
CA ALA A 76 -14.07 -4.55 -10.02
C ALA A 76 -13.01 -3.44 -10.18
N LEU A 77 -13.40 -2.30 -10.75
CA LEU A 77 -12.54 -1.14 -10.91
C LEU A 77 -12.07 -0.62 -9.55
N ARG A 78 -12.98 -0.44 -8.58
CA ARG A 78 -12.63 0.00 -7.22
C ARG A 78 -11.62 -0.93 -6.55
N TYR A 79 -11.74 -2.25 -6.71
CA TYR A 79 -10.74 -3.19 -6.19
C TYR A 79 -9.38 -3.08 -6.88
N LEU A 80 -9.36 -2.65 -8.13
CA LEU A 80 -8.17 -2.61 -8.97
C LEU A 80 -7.38 -1.30 -8.81
N VAL A 81 -8.07 -0.15 -8.87
CA VAL A 81 -7.46 1.19 -8.72
C VAL A 81 -7.37 1.64 -7.26
N GLY A 82 -8.16 1.02 -6.37
CA GLY A 82 -8.32 1.40 -4.97
C GLY A 82 -9.34 2.52 -4.76
N ASP A 83 -9.88 2.62 -3.54
CA ASP A 83 -10.92 3.59 -3.18
C ASP A 83 -10.61 5.03 -3.57
N GLN A 84 -9.40 5.52 -3.26
CA GLN A 84 -9.04 6.92 -3.53
C GLN A 84 -9.00 7.26 -5.02
N SER A 85 -8.47 6.35 -5.84
CA SER A 85 -8.40 6.52 -7.30
C SER A 85 -9.79 6.38 -7.93
N PHE A 86 -10.63 5.53 -7.37
CA PHE A 86 -12.00 5.35 -7.81
C PHE A 86 -12.88 6.58 -7.48
N ASP A 87 -12.73 7.16 -6.29
CA ASP A 87 -13.38 8.44 -5.95
C ASP A 87 -12.94 9.55 -6.92
N ARG A 88 -11.65 9.63 -7.26
CA ARG A 88 -11.16 10.57 -8.29
C ARG A 88 -11.82 10.31 -9.64
N PHE A 89 -11.91 9.05 -10.06
CA PHE A 89 -12.61 8.69 -11.30
C PHE A 89 -14.07 9.21 -11.31
N LEU A 90 -14.81 9.07 -10.21
CA LEU A 90 -16.19 9.58 -10.13
C LEU A 90 -16.29 11.11 -10.13
N VAL A 91 -15.28 11.80 -9.61
CA VAL A 91 -15.24 13.27 -9.56
C VAL A 91 -14.80 13.85 -10.91
N ASP A 92 -13.77 13.27 -11.52
CA ASP A 92 -13.16 13.76 -12.75
C ASP A 92 -13.95 13.33 -14.00
N VAL A 93 -14.73 12.26 -13.92
CA VAL A 93 -15.63 11.80 -14.99
C VAL A 93 -17.09 12.03 -14.54
N PRO A 94 -17.67 13.20 -14.84
CA PRO A 94 -19.08 13.45 -14.56
C PRO A 94 -19.95 12.45 -15.32
N ASP A 95 -21.01 11.95 -14.66
CA ASP A 95 -21.90 10.90 -15.17
C ASP A 95 -21.24 9.54 -15.41
N ALA A 96 -20.12 9.25 -14.75
CA ALA A 96 -19.46 7.94 -14.85
C ALA A 96 -20.43 6.80 -14.51
N ASP A 97 -20.66 5.94 -15.50
CA ASP A 97 -21.53 4.77 -15.39
C ASP A 97 -20.74 3.46 -15.49
N ALA A 98 -21.46 2.33 -15.44
CA ALA A 98 -20.85 1.00 -15.47
C ALA A 98 -20.12 0.71 -16.80
N GLU A 99 -20.54 1.31 -17.92
CA GLU A 99 -19.90 1.20 -19.22
C GLU A 99 -18.55 1.92 -19.23
N ASP A 100 -18.48 3.13 -18.66
CA ASP A 100 -17.21 3.86 -18.50
C ASP A 100 -16.22 3.09 -17.61
N ALA A 101 -16.71 2.50 -16.51
CA ALA A 101 -15.91 1.64 -15.65
C ALA A 101 -15.42 0.38 -16.40
N GLY A 102 -16.27 -0.22 -17.24
CA GLY A 102 -15.94 -1.33 -18.13
C GLY A 102 -14.83 -0.98 -19.11
N LYS A 103 -14.97 0.14 -19.84
CA LYS A 103 -13.95 0.64 -20.79
C LYS A 103 -12.60 0.88 -20.13
N LEU A 104 -12.60 1.46 -18.92
CA LEU A 104 -11.36 1.67 -18.17
C LEU A 104 -10.73 0.32 -17.75
N LEU A 105 -11.53 -0.64 -17.31
CA LEU A 105 -11.07 -2.00 -16.99
C LEU A 105 -10.46 -2.70 -18.21
N GLU A 106 -11.08 -2.57 -19.38
CA GLU A 106 -10.54 -3.11 -20.64
C GLU A 106 -9.19 -2.49 -21.01
N LEU A 107 -9.06 -1.16 -20.91
CA LEU A 107 -7.78 -0.47 -21.14
C LEU A 107 -6.70 -0.94 -20.16
N ILE A 108 -7.07 -1.16 -18.90
CA ILE A 108 -6.17 -1.72 -17.90
C ILE A 108 -5.78 -3.15 -18.26
N ALA A 109 -6.73 -4.00 -18.67
CA ALA A 109 -6.45 -5.37 -19.10
C ALA A 109 -5.49 -5.40 -20.29
N GLU A 110 -5.72 -4.55 -21.30
CA GLU A 110 -4.89 -4.46 -22.50
C GLU A 110 -3.45 -4.05 -22.13
N LYS A 111 -3.29 -3.00 -21.31
CA LYS A 111 -1.97 -2.52 -20.89
C LYS A 111 -1.25 -3.51 -19.96
N ALA A 112 -1.98 -4.21 -19.10
CA ALA A 112 -1.43 -5.24 -18.22
C ALA A 112 -1.04 -6.53 -18.97
N GLY A 113 -1.85 -6.93 -19.96
CA GLY A 113 -1.59 -8.07 -20.83
C GLY A 113 -0.43 -7.81 -21.79
N ALA A 114 -0.33 -6.60 -22.36
CA ALA A 114 0.77 -6.21 -23.25
C ALA A 114 2.15 -6.19 -22.56
N LYS A 115 2.20 -6.00 -21.23
CA LYS A 115 3.45 -6.10 -20.45
C LYS A 115 3.87 -7.54 -20.15
N ASN A 116 2.96 -8.52 -20.23
CA ASN A 116 3.21 -9.92 -19.94
C ASN A 116 3.36 -10.79 -21.20
N SER A 117 3.33 -10.18 -22.39
CA SER A 117 3.42 -10.89 -23.68
C SER A 117 4.73 -10.63 -24.41
#